data_AF-A0A0B2X5R1-F1
#
_entry.id   AF-A0A0B2X5R1-F1
#
_cell.length_a   1.000
_cell.length_b   1.000
_cell.length_c   1.000
_cell.angle_alpha   90.00
_cell.angle_beta   90.00
_cell.angle_gamma   90.00
#
_symmetry.space_group_name_H-M   'P 1'
#
loop_
_entity.id
_entity.type
_entity.pdbx_description
1 polymer ?
#
loop_
_entity_poly.entity_id
_entity_poly.type
_entity_poly.pdbx_seq_one_letter_code
_entity_poly.pdbx_strand_id
1 'polypeptide(L)'
;MVLTAKPPQDLDGLAAIFSPSMARIAAATAKDWSYVDVWLASKFPDSHNLPSFERNPSTLKALLAVAGTNERADDGHNLLANAEKLTLQESSYLDGYFEDLEEGPSLRKVFPGIREHVLSAVSAHLDQDGKAALNAMGDAAVQYGITLPKLEHLRNRIITLQTTLAETSQASFRADVWRSFLDREAKKATDWLATTRSEDYGLPSELAKHNLDLQRKTKALIAHLSDAQERMVTCMPCGRGSDPNIQLVAEEEEQFMAILSQKRELDAQMTIFEGLPSDGDKAGDEVDALRQKLRGFTSRRDEVFESLVEKASPTKRRPGRSVL
;
A
#
# COMPACT_ATOMS: atom_id res chain seq x y z
N MET A 1 58.02 -57.82 -24.18
CA MET A 1 58.57 -56.46 -23.98
C MET A 1 57.45 -55.61 -23.42
N VAL A 2 57.50 -55.38 -22.11
CA VAL A 2 56.51 -54.61 -21.34
C VAL A 2 56.91 -53.14 -21.44
N LEU A 3 56.06 -52.30 -22.02
CA LEU A 3 56.19 -50.86 -21.94
C LEU A 3 55.22 -50.36 -20.87
N THR A 4 55.77 -50.11 -19.69
CA THR A 4 55.10 -49.49 -18.54
C THR A 4 54.89 -48.00 -18.83
N ALA A 5 53.64 -47.64 -19.14
CA ALA A 5 53.22 -46.24 -19.20
C ALA A 5 53.07 -45.70 -17.77
N LYS A 6 53.95 -44.77 -17.41
CA LYS A 6 53.94 -43.96 -16.20
C LYS A 6 52.66 -43.08 -16.20
N PRO A 7 51.78 -43.14 -15.18
CA PRO A 7 50.71 -42.16 -15.06
C PRO A 7 51.29 -40.80 -14.64
N PRO A 8 50.74 -39.68 -15.12
CA PRO A 8 51.15 -38.35 -14.69
C PRO A 8 50.74 -38.14 -13.23
N GLN A 9 51.74 -38.06 -12.37
CA GLN A 9 51.66 -37.29 -11.13
C GLN A 9 51.47 -35.83 -11.55
N ASP A 10 50.35 -35.21 -11.17
CA ASP A 10 50.20 -33.77 -10.91
C ASP A 10 48.70 -33.40 -10.80
N LEU A 11 48.05 -33.82 -9.70
CA LEU A 11 46.80 -33.20 -9.22
C LEU A 11 46.72 -33.07 -7.69
N ASP A 12 47.79 -33.36 -6.95
CA ASP A 12 47.82 -33.18 -5.48
C ASP A 12 48.38 -31.83 -5.03
N GLY A 13 48.89 -31.01 -5.95
CA GLY A 13 49.58 -29.76 -5.66
C GLY A 13 48.69 -28.54 -5.36
N LEU A 14 47.40 -28.56 -5.74
CA LEU A 14 46.48 -27.43 -5.49
C LEU A 14 45.73 -27.55 -4.15
N ALA A 15 45.61 -28.76 -3.59
CA ALA A 15 44.97 -28.97 -2.29
C ALA A 15 45.86 -28.55 -1.11
N ALA A 16 47.18 -28.41 -1.31
CA ALA A 16 48.15 -28.09 -0.26
C ALA A 16 48.41 -26.59 -0.07
N ILE A 17 47.89 -25.71 -0.92
CA ILE A 17 48.15 -24.25 -0.86
C ILE A 17 47.18 -23.54 0.10
N PHE A 18 46.10 -24.20 0.51
CA PHE A 18 45.18 -23.68 1.53
C PHE A 18 45.32 -24.51 2.80
N SER A 19 45.86 -23.90 3.86
CA SER A 19 45.80 -24.48 5.21
C SER A 19 44.36 -24.94 5.50
N PRO A 20 44.13 -26.14 6.07
CA PRO A 20 42.80 -26.65 6.40
C PRO A 20 41.92 -25.66 7.19
N SER A 21 42.55 -24.76 7.94
CA SER A 21 41.87 -23.65 8.63
C SER A 21 41.32 -22.60 7.65
N MET A 22 42.10 -22.18 6.66
CA MET A 22 41.68 -21.23 5.62
C MET A 22 40.58 -21.81 4.73
N ALA A 23 40.68 -23.09 4.38
CA ALA A 23 39.63 -23.79 3.63
C ALA A 23 38.31 -23.83 4.41
N ARG A 24 38.37 -24.04 5.74
CA ARG A 24 37.17 -24.03 6.61
C ARG A 24 36.54 -22.65 6.72
N ILE A 25 37.36 -21.60 6.84
CA ILE A 25 36.88 -20.21 6.88
C ILE A 25 36.25 -19.81 5.54
N ALA A 26 36.90 -20.14 4.41
CA ALA A 26 36.34 -19.89 3.09
C ALA A 26 35.01 -20.63 2.88
N ALA A 27 34.93 -21.90 3.28
CA ALA A 27 33.69 -22.69 3.21
C ALA A 27 32.56 -22.11 4.08
N ALA A 28 32.88 -21.64 5.30
CA ALA A 28 31.90 -20.97 6.16
C ALA A 28 31.40 -19.66 5.54
N THR A 29 32.31 -18.82 5.03
CA THR A 29 31.91 -17.58 4.35
C THR A 29 31.09 -17.84 3.09
N ALA A 30 31.40 -18.88 2.32
CA ALA A 30 30.63 -19.26 1.14
C ALA A 30 29.21 -19.74 1.52
N LYS A 31 29.07 -20.47 2.65
CA LYS A 31 27.77 -20.87 3.19
C LYS A 31 26.95 -19.65 3.61
N ASP A 32 27.57 -18.69 4.31
CA ASP A 32 26.87 -17.48 4.76
C ASP A 32 26.40 -16.64 3.56
N TRP A 33 27.22 -16.55 2.50
CA TRP A 33 26.80 -15.94 1.24
C TRP A 33 25.64 -16.66 0.57
N SER A 34 25.65 -18.00 0.55
CA SER A 34 24.54 -18.77 -0.03
C SER A 34 23.23 -18.56 0.73
N TYR A 35 23.30 -18.41 2.06
CA TYR A 35 22.14 -18.11 2.89
C TYR A 35 21.60 -16.71 2.56
N VAL A 36 22.47 -15.70 2.45
CA VAL A 36 22.07 -14.35 2.06
C VAL A 36 21.47 -14.30 0.65
N ASP A 37 22.04 -15.05 -0.31
CA ASP A 37 21.52 -15.12 -1.68
C ASP A 37 20.11 -15.74 -1.73
N VAL A 38 19.86 -16.81 -0.97
CA VAL A 38 18.52 -17.43 -0.84
C VAL A 38 17.54 -16.48 -0.15
N TRP A 39 17.97 -15.81 0.92
CA TRP A 39 17.16 -14.83 1.63
C TRP A 39 16.79 -13.64 0.74
N LEU A 40 17.74 -13.08 0.00
CA LEU A 40 17.49 -12.00 -0.96
C LEU A 40 16.55 -12.45 -2.09
N ALA A 41 16.73 -13.66 -2.64
CA ALA A 41 15.83 -14.20 -3.65
C ALA A 41 14.39 -14.38 -3.12
N SER A 42 14.21 -14.66 -1.83
CA SER A 42 12.88 -14.74 -1.21
C SER A 42 12.20 -13.38 -1.05
N LYS A 43 12.98 -12.31 -0.84
CA LYS A 43 12.46 -10.94 -0.65
C LYS A 43 12.29 -10.18 -1.97
N PHE A 44 13.04 -10.55 -3.01
CA PHE A 44 12.98 -9.97 -4.35
C PHE A 44 12.58 -11.05 -5.36
N PRO A 45 11.27 -11.31 -5.56
CA PRO A 45 10.80 -12.33 -6.50
C PRO A 45 11.15 -12.03 -7.96
N ASP A 46 11.34 -10.75 -8.29
CA ASP A 46 11.84 -10.31 -9.59
C ASP A 46 13.37 -10.22 -9.56
N SER A 47 14.04 -11.17 -10.22
CA SER A 47 15.51 -11.27 -10.30
C SER A 47 16.20 -10.04 -10.91
N HIS A 48 15.42 -9.10 -11.48
CA HIS A 48 15.90 -7.89 -12.13
C HIS A 48 16.16 -6.71 -11.16
N ASN A 49 15.74 -6.82 -9.89
CA ASN A 49 15.80 -5.74 -8.90
C ASN A 49 16.84 -5.95 -7.78
N LEU A 50 17.74 -6.93 -7.92
CA LEU A 50 18.77 -7.15 -6.92
C LEU A 50 19.83 -6.03 -7.01
N PRO A 51 20.01 -5.22 -5.95
CA PRO A 51 21.07 -4.21 -5.93
C PRO A 51 22.43 -4.93 -6.03
N SER A 52 23.27 -4.52 -6.98
CA SER A 52 24.63 -5.03 -7.02
C SER A 52 25.42 -4.44 -5.84
N PHE A 53 26.05 -5.32 -5.06
CA PHE A 53 26.90 -4.91 -3.95
C PHE A 53 28.21 -5.68 -3.97
N GLU A 54 29.25 -5.04 -3.44
CA GLU A 54 30.56 -5.65 -3.30
C GLU A 54 30.50 -6.79 -2.26
N ARG A 55 30.97 -7.99 -2.62
CA ARG A 55 31.05 -9.15 -1.73
C ARG A 55 32.25 -9.01 -0.79
N ASN A 56 32.10 -8.16 0.21
CA ASN A 56 33.09 -7.82 1.22
C ASN A 56 32.66 -8.45 2.58
N PRO A 57 33.59 -8.87 3.46
CA PRO A 57 33.23 -9.37 4.80
C PRO A 57 32.39 -8.37 5.63
N SER A 58 32.57 -7.07 5.42
CA SER A 58 31.75 -6.04 6.08
C SER A 58 30.30 -6.04 5.59
N THR A 59 30.08 -6.23 4.29
CA THR A 59 28.73 -6.31 3.70
C THR A 59 28.05 -7.62 4.08
N LEU A 60 28.77 -8.73 4.15
CA LEU A 60 28.24 -10.01 4.65
C LEU A 60 27.71 -9.86 6.09
N LYS A 61 28.50 -9.24 6.99
CA LYS A 61 28.09 -9.04 8.39
C LYS A 61 26.85 -8.14 8.50
N ALA A 62 26.78 -7.08 7.70
CA ALA A 62 25.62 -6.20 7.66
C ALA A 62 24.37 -6.93 7.14
N LEU A 63 24.49 -7.68 6.04
CA LEU A 63 23.38 -8.44 5.45
C LEU A 63 22.88 -9.55 6.36
N LEU A 64 23.76 -10.28 7.06
CA LEU A 64 23.35 -11.27 8.05
C LEU A 64 22.61 -10.63 9.24
N ALA A 65 23.06 -9.47 9.71
CA ALA A 65 22.39 -8.75 10.78
C ALA A 65 20.99 -8.31 10.34
N VAL A 66 20.86 -7.76 9.12
CA VAL A 66 19.57 -7.34 8.56
C VAL A 66 18.66 -8.55 8.36
N ALA A 67 19.16 -9.64 7.78
CA ALA A 67 18.41 -10.88 7.59
C ALA A 67 17.85 -11.42 8.90
N GLY A 68 18.68 -11.55 9.94
CA GLY A 68 18.24 -12.00 11.25
C GLY A 68 17.24 -11.06 11.94
N THR A 69 17.38 -9.75 11.77
CA THR A 69 16.36 -8.81 12.27
C THR A 69 15.04 -8.88 11.51
N ASN A 70 15.09 -9.14 10.20
CA ASN A 70 13.91 -9.24 9.36
C ASN A 70 13.15 -10.54 9.65
N GLU A 71 13.85 -11.68 9.72
CA GLU A 71 13.24 -12.96 10.11
C GLU A 71 12.58 -12.88 11.49
N ARG A 72 13.23 -12.24 12.46
CA ARG A 72 12.63 -12.03 13.79
C ARG A 72 11.37 -11.15 13.74
N ALA A 73 11.33 -10.16 12.85
CA ALA A 73 10.15 -9.34 12.65
C ALA A 73 9.03 -10.13 11.97
N ASP A 74 9.36 -10.89 10.92
CA ASP A 74 8.44 -11.78 10.21
C ASP A 74 7.82 -12.82 11.14
N ASP A 75 8.62 -13.46 11.99
CA ASP A 75 8.15 -14.41 13.00
C ASP A 75 7.15 -13.75 13.96
N GLY A 76 7.45 -12.53 14.40
CA GLY A 76 6.54 -11.74 15.24
C GLY A 76 5.22 -11.43 14.53
N HIS A 77 5.27 -11.01 13.27
CA HIS A 77 4.08 -10.76 12.45
C HIS A 77 3.26 -12.03 12.21
N ASN A 78 3.92 -13.16 11.94
CA ASN A 78 3.26 -14.45 11.75
C ASN A 78 2.56 -14.93 13.03
N LEU A 79 3.17 -14.77 14.19
CA LEU A 79 2.54 -15.10 15.47
C LEU A 79 1.31 -14.22 15.74
N LEU A 80 1.39 -12.92 15.47
CA LEU A 80 0.26 -12.02 15.61
C LEU A 80 -0.88 -12.36 14.64
N ALA A 81 -0.57 -12.60 13.37
CA ALA A 81 -1.56 -12.98 12.36
C ALA A 81 -2.25 -14.32 12.71
N ASN A 82 -1.51 -15.29 13.25
CA ASN A 82 -2.08 -16.54 13.72
C ASN A 82 -2.97 -16.34 14.96
N ALA A 83 -2.56 -15.50 15.90
CA ALA A 83 -3.39 -15.14 17.06
C ALA A 83 -4.69 -14.46 16.60
N GLU A 84 -4.61 -13.50 15.68
CA GLU A 84 -5.77 -12.82 15.11
C GLU A 84 -6.70 -13.82 14.41
N LYS A 85 -6.17 -14.72 13.57
CA LYS A 85 -6.95 -15.76 12.92
C LYS A 85 -7.70 -16.65 13.91
N LEU A 86 -7.06 -17.04 15.02
CA LEU A 86 -7.70 -17.82 16.08
C LEU A 86 -8.83 -17.03 16.75
N THR A 87 -8.59 -15.75 17.07
CA THR A 87 -9.64 -14.88 17.66
C THR A 87 -10.81 -14.66 16.71
N LEU A 88 -10.55 -14.51 15.40
CA LEU A 88 -11.60 -14.37 14.39
C LEU A 88 -12.41 -15.66 14.24
N GLN A 89 -11.75 -16.83 14.23
CA GLN A 89 -12.44 -18.12 14.21
C GLN A 89 -13.34 -18.27 15.43
N GLU A 90 -12.85 -17.99 16.63
CA GLU A 90 -13.64 -18.04 17.87
C GLU A 90 -14.84 -17.08 17.82
N SER A 91 -14.64 -15.86 17.31
CA SER A 91 -15.73 -14.91 17.11
C SER A 91 -16.77 -15.37 16.07
N SER A 92 -16.34 -16.01 14.98
CA SER A 92 -17.26 -16.53 13.95
C SER A 92 -18.09 -17.72 14.45
N TYR A 93 -17.53 -18.54 15.34
CA TYR A 93 -18.30 -19.61 15.99
C TYR A 93 -19.38 -19.05 16.92
N LEU A 94 -19.14 -17.89 17.54
CA LEU A 94 -20.12 -17.23 18.40
C LEU A 94 -21.20 -16.49 17.59
N ASP A 95 -20.86 -15.91 16.45
CA ASP A 95 -21.80 -15.19 15.58
C ASP A 95 -22.82 -16.14 14.94
N GLY A 96 -22.37 -17.31 14.44
CA GLY A 96 -23.26 -18.33 13.89
C GLY A 96 -24.22 -18.97 14.92
N TYR A 97 -23.89 -18.90 16.21
CA TYR A 97 -24.78 -19.38 17.28
C TYR A 97 -25.93 -18.40 17.60
N PHE A 98 -25.76 -17.11 17.27
CA PHE A 98 -26.78 -16.08 17.48
C PHE A 98 -27.69 -15.88 16.26
N GLU A 99 -27.21 -16.17 15.05
CA GLU A 99 -27.98 -16.03 13.80
C GLU A 99 -29.14 -17.06 13.70
N ASP A 100 -28.96 -18.27 14.22
CA ASP A 100 -30.00 -19.33 14.28
C ASP A 100 -31.18 -19.00 15.24
N LEU A 101 -31.11 -17.89 15.99
CA LEU A 101 -32.13 -17.48 16.96
C LEU A 101 -32.96 -16.24 16.54
N GLU A 102 -32.68 -15.61 15.39
CA GLU A 102 -33.32 -14.33 15.01
C GLU A 102 -34.70 -14.44 14.31
N GLU A 103 -35.18 -15.61 13.88
CA GLU A 103 -36.49 -15.72 13.18
C GLU A 103 -37.75 -15.76 14.10
N GLY A 104 -37.62 -15.58 15.43
CA GLY A 104 -38.76 -15.63 16.37
C GLY A 104 -39.23 -14.25 16.89
N PRO A 105 -40.53 -13.88 16.78
CA PRO A 105 -41.04 -12.57 17.22
C PRO A 105 -41.28 -12.48 18.74
N SER A 106 -40.37 -12.96 19.60
CA SER A 106 -40.60 -12.98 21.06
C SER A 106 -39.39 -12.69 21.96
N LEU A 107 -38.21 -12.39 21.43
CA LEU A 107 -37.04 -12.13 22.26
C LEU A 107 -36.99 -10.70 22.87
N ARG A 108 -37.94 -9.80 22.62
CA ARG A 108 -37.96 -8.50 23.32
C ARG A 108 -38.53 -8.53 24.73
N LYS A 109 -39.18 -9.60 25.18
CA LYS A 109 -39.85 -9.66 26.50
C LYS A 109 -39.18 -10.57 27.55
N VAL A 110 -38.20 -11.40 27.16
CA VAL A 110 -37.51 -12.34 28.08
C VAL A 110 -36.11 -11.83 28.51
N PHE A 111 -35.61 -10.73 27.91
CA PHE A 111 -34.19 -10.37 27.94
C PHE A 111 -33.71 -9.34 28.98
N PRO A 112 -34.48 -8.82 29.97
CA PRO A 112 -33.86 -7.98 30.98
C PRO A 112 -32.89 -8.80 31.85
N GLY A 113 -33.16 -10.09 32.09
CA GLY A 113 -32.31 -10.94 32.92
C GLY A 113 -31.05 -11.45 32.23
N ILE A 114 -31.12 -11.78 30.93
CA ILE A 114 -29.97 -12.30 30.17
C ILE A 114 -28.92 -11.21 29.99
N ARG A 115 -29.33 -9.99 29.66
CA ARG A 115 -28.41 -8.84 29.58
C ARG A 115 -27.70 -8.60 30.90
N GLU A 116 -28.44 -8.56 32.01
CA GLU A 116 -27.86 -8.39 33.33
C GLU A 116 -26.94 -9.56 33.72
N HIS A 117 -27.30 -10.80 33.38
CA HIS A 117 -26.46 -11.98 33.61
C HIS A 117 -25.19 -11.97 32.75
N VAL A 118 -25.28 -11.57 31.49
CA VAL A 118 -24.12 -11.45 30.59
C VAL A 118 -23.22 -10.31 31.05
N LEU A 119 -23.77 -9.14 31.40
CA LEU A 119 -22.99 -8.05 31.97
C LEU A 119 -22.36 -8.44 33.31
N SER A 120 -23.08 -9.17 34.16
CA SER A 120 -22.56 -9.70 35.42
C SER A 120 -21.45 -10.72 35.17
N ALA A 121 -21.61 -11.64 34.22
CA ALA A 121 -20.61 -12.64 33.87
C ALA A 121 -19.36 -11.97 33.27
N VAL A 122 -19.52 -11.02 32.35
CA VAL A 122 -18.42 -10.24 31.78
C VAL A 122 -17.71 -9.44 32.87
N SER A 123 -18.43 -8.82 33.80
CA SER A 123 -17.82 -8.08 34.93
C SER A 123 -17.08 -8.99 35.92
N ALA A 124 -17.55 -10.24 36.08
CA ALA A 124 -16.95 -11.23 36.96
C ALA A 124 -15.68 -11.85 36.36
N HIS A 125 -15.63 -12.02 35.04
CA HIS A 125 -14.48 -12.59 34.31
C HIS A 125 -13.50 -11.54 33.77
N LEU A 126 -13.73 -10.26 34.06
CA LEU A 126 -12.80 -9.20 33.69
C LEU A 126 -11.63 -9.18 34.70
N ASP A 127 -10.42 -9.43 34.21
CA ASP A 127 -9.19 -9.30 34.98
C ASP A 127 -9.00 -7.87 35.50
N GLN A 128 -8.16 -7.71 36.53
CA GLN A 128 -7.84 -6.42 37.17
C GLN A 128 -7.45 -5.35 36.12
N ASP A 129 -6.64 -5.76 35.14
CA ASP A 129 -6.18 -4.90 34.05
C ASP A 129 -7.31 -4.53 33.09
N GLY A 130 -8.23 -5.47 32.82
CA GLY A 130 -9.43 -5.21 32.01
C GLY A 130 -10.38 -4.23 32.69
N LYS A 131 -10.55 -4.31 34.01
CA LYS A 131 -11.34 -3.34 34.80
C LYS A 131 -10.70 -1.96 34.80
N ALA A 132 -9.38 -1.88 34.94
CA ALA A 132 -8.64 -0.62 34.88
C ALA A 132 -8.75 0.02 33.49
N ALA A 133 -8.62 -0.77 32.41
CA ALA A 133 -8.76 -0.29 31.04
C ALA A 133 -10.18 0.22 30.75
N LEU A 134 -11.22 -0.50 31.18
CA LEU A 134 -12.61 -0.08 30.99
C LEU A 134 -12.91 1.23 31.74
N ASN A 135 -12.43 1.37 32.98
CA ASN A 135 -12.57 2.60 33.74
C ASN A 135 -11.81 3.76 33.08
N ALA A 136 -10.58 3.53 32.61
CA ALA A 136 -9.81 4.55 31.89
C ALA A 136 -10.49 4.98 30.57
N MET A 137 -11.13 4.04 29.87
CA MET A 137 -11.94 4.34 28.68
C MET A 137 -13.20 5.13 29.03
N GLY A 138 -13.85 4.82 30.16
CA GLY A 138 -14.96 5.59 30.69
C GLY A 138 -14.55 7.01 31.06
N ASP A 139 -13.44 7.16 31.78
CA ASP A 139 -12.88 8.47 32.17
C ASP A 139 -12.48 9.29 30.94
N ALA A 140 -11.85 8.66 29.95
CA ALA A 140 -11.54 9.31 28.68
C ALA A 140 -12.83 9.74 27.95
N ALA A 141 -13.84 8.87 27.85
CA ALA A 141 -15.11 9.21 27.21
C ALA A 141 -15.80 10.40 27.91
N VAL A 142 -15.75 10.47 29.24
CA VAL A 142 -16.26 11.59 30.03
C VAL A 142 -15.44 12.88 29.78
N GLN A 143 -14.11 12.80 29.79
CA GLN A 143 -13.23 13.94 29.53
C GLN A 143 -13.42 14.52 28.13
N TYR A 144 -13.75 13.68 27.15
CA TYR A 144 -14.02 14.09 25.77
C TYR A 144 -15.50 14.35 25.48
N GLY A 145 -16.38 14.29 26.48
CA GLY A 145 -17.80 14.63 26.35
C GLY A 145 -18.64 13.65 25.51
N ILE A 146 -18.21 12.39 25.40
CA ILE A 146 -18.88 11.37 24.59
C ILE A 146 -19.91 10.65 25.47
N THR A 147 -21.19 10.99 25.32
CA THR A 147 -22.27 10.51 26.19
C THR A 147 -22.71 9.07 25.91
N LEU A 148 -22.42 8.52 24.73
CA LEU A 148 -22.57 7.08 24.43
C LEU A 148 -21.66 6.70 23.24
N PRO A 149 -20.41 6.26 23.48
CA PRO A 149 -19.47 5.99 22.40
C PRO A 149 -19.89 4.73 21.65
N LYS A 150 -20.12 4.83 20.33
CA LYS A 150 -20.06 3.64 19.48
C LYS A 150 -18.61 3.13 19.53
N LEU A 151 -18.44 1.81 19.72
CA LEU A 151 -17.14 1.16 19.89
C LEU A 151 -16.13 1.55 18.80
N GLU A 152 -16.59 1.69 17.56
CA GLU A 152 -15.80 2.14 16.41
C GLU A 152 -15.14 3.51 16.60
N HIS A 153 -15.85 4.49 17.17
CA HIS A 153 -15.30 5.83 17.41
C HIS A 153 -14.24 5.81 18.50
N LEU A 154 -14.47 5.04 19.55
CA LEU A 154 -13.53 4.90 20.64
C LEU A 154 -12.28 4.14 20.18
N ARG A 155 -12.44 3.06 19.41
CA ARG A 155 -11.33 2.31 18.80
C ARG A 155 -10.45 3.21 17.92
N ASN A 156 -11.06 3.89 16.96
CA ASN A 156 -10.32 4.78 16.05
C ASN A 156 -9.62 5.91 16.83
N ARG A 157 -10.22 6.36 17.94
CA ARG A 157 -9.61 7.38 18.80
C ARG A 157 -8.44 6.84 19.62
N ILE A 158 -8.53 5.63 20.15
CA ILE A 158 -7.40 4.97 20.83
C ILE A 158 -6.25 4.77 19.85
N ILE A 159 -6.53 4.27 18.65
CA ILE A 159 -5.49 4.05 17.62
C ILE A 159 -4.82 5.38 17.29
N THR A 160 -5.58 6.45 17.03
CA THR A 160 -4.99 7.77 16.75
C THR A 160 -4.16 8.29 17.92
N LEU A 161 -4.62 8.13 19.16
CA LEU A 161 -3.83 8.52 20.34
C LEU A 161 -2.54 7.70 20.45
N GLN A 162 -2.60 6.38 20.26
CA GLN A 162 -1.43 5.50 20.28
C GLN A 162 -0.43 5.87 19.17
N THR A 163 -0.91 6.17 17.96
CA THR A 163 -0.06 6.65 16.86
C THR A 163 0.64 7.96 17.24
N THR A 164 -0.11 8.95 17.73
CA THR A 164 0.49 10.23 18.13
C THR A 164 1.49 10.09 19.29
N LEU A 165 1.22 9.18 20.23
CA LEU A 165 2.14 8.88 21.33
C LEU A 165 3.44 8.23 20.83
N ALA A 166 3.33 7.29 19.90
CA ALA A 166 4.50 6.64 19.30
C ALA A 166 5.32 7.63 18.47
N GLU A 167 4.68 8.46 17.64
CA GLU A 167 5.33 9.50 16.83
C GLU A 167 6.07 10.51 17.70
N THR A 168 5.44 11.01 18.77
CA THR A 168 6.06 11.96 19.69
C THR A 168 7.22 11.33 20.47
N SER A 169 7.08 10.07 20.89
CA SER A 169 8.17 9.33 21.56
C SER A 169 9.36 9.07 20.62
N GLN A 170 9.10 8.79 19.34
CA GLN A 170 10.14 8.63 18.34
C GLN A 170 10.83 9.97 18.05
N ALA A 171 10.05 11.06 17.96
CA ALA A 171 10.58 12.41 17.76
C ALA A 171 11.47 12.84 18.94
N SER A 172 11.09 12.50 20.18
CA SER A 172 11.92 12.81 21.37
C SER A 172 13.23 12.03 21.34
N PHE A 173 13.20 10.73 21.03
CA PHE A 173 14.43 9.93 20.88
C PHE A 173 15.35 10.50 19.80
N ARG A 174 14.81 10.88 18.65
CA ARG A 174 15.59 11.54 17.59
C ARG A 174 16.20 12.85 18.09
N ALA A 175 15.43 13.69 18.78
CA ALA A 175 15.92 14.94 19.35
C ALA A 175 17.03 14.71 20.38
N ASP A 176 16.96 13.65 21.19
CA ASP A 176 18.02 13.26 22.13
C ASP A 176 19.31 12.88 21.39
N VAL A 177 19.19 12.11 20.32
CA VAL A 177 20.34 11.75 19.47
C VAL A 177 20.97 13.01 18.87
N TRP A 178 20.17 13.91 18.29
CA TRP A 178 20.66 15.18 17.74
C TRP A 178 21.32 16.05 18.81
N ARG A 179 20.73 16.15 20.01
CA ARG A 179 21.32 16.88 21.12
C ARG A 179 22.68 16.31 21.50
N SER A 180 22.78 15.00 21.65
CA SER A 180 24.04 14.34 21.98
C SER A 180 25.12 14.54 20.90
N PHE A 181 24.71 14.59 19.63
CA PHE A 181 25.60 14.87 18.51
C PHE A 181 26.08 16.33 18.55
N LEU A 182 25.17 17.29 18.70
CA LEU A 182 25.50 18.70 18.81
C LEU A 182 26.39 18.99 20.01
N ASP A 183 26.15 18.36 21.16
CA ASP A 183 27.02 18.49 22.34
C ASP A 183 28.42 17.96 22.08
N ARG A 184 28.55 16.82 21.39
CA ARG A 184 29.87 16.27 21.01
C ARG A 184 30.57 17.22 20.04
N GLU A 185 29.86 17.75 19.06
CA GLU A 185 30.46 18.62 18.05
C GLU A 185 30.82 19.99 18.64
N ALA A 186 29.99 20.51 19.55
CA ALA A 186 30.30 21.71 20.32
C ALA A 186 31.55 21.51 21.18
N LYS A 187 31.67 20.38 21.89
CA LYS A 187 32.87 20.02 22.66
C LYS A 187 34.11 19.94 21.77
N LYS A 188 34.02 19.26 20.62
CA LYS A 188 35.13 19.22 19.66
C LYS A 188 35.50 20.61 19.17
N ALA A 189 34.52 21.45 18.84
CA ALA A 189 34.77 22.82 18.39
C ALA A 189 35.43 23.66 19.49
N THR A 190 35.01 23.52 20.75
CA THR A 190 35.65 24.20 21.89
C THR A 190 37.07 23.69 22.14
N ASP A 191 37.30 22.38 22.02
CA ASP A 191 38.62 21.77 22.16
C ASP A 191 39.55 22.25 21.03
N TRP A 192 39.07 22.25 19.79
CA TRP A 192 39.79 22.79 18.64
C TRP A 192 40.15 24.26 18.84
N LEU A 193 39.18 25.08 19.25
CA LEU A 193 39.40 26.50 19.51
C LEU A 193 40.42 26.70 20.65
N ALA A 194 40.38 25.88 21.70
CA ALA A 194 41.38 25.90 22.77
C ALA A 194 42.78 25.51 22.24
N THR A 195 42.89 24.49 21.39
CA THR A 195 44.17 24.09 20.79
C THR A 195 44.73 25.16 19.85
N THR A 196 43.90 25.83 19.04
CA THR A 196 44.35 26.88 18.11
C THR A 196 44.70 28.19 18.83
N ARG A 197 44.09 28.46 20.00
CA ARG A 197 44.46 29.60 20.85
C ARG A 197 45.69 29.34 21.71
N SER A 198 46.12 28.08 21.87
CA SER A 198 47.36 27.75 22.57
C SER A 198 48.57 28.25 21.76
N GLU A 199 49.55 28.83 22.44
CA GLU A 199 50.77 29.36 21.83
C GLU A 199 51.65 28.27 21.15
N ASP A 200 51.36 27.00 21.43
CA ASP A 200 52.02 25.82 20.86
C ASP A 200 51.43 25.36 19.50
N TYR A 201 50.40 26.04 18.98
CA TYR A 201 49.76 25.62 17.72
C TYR A 201 50.61 25.95 16.48
N GLY A 202 51.42 24.98 16.05
CA GLY A 202 52.08 25.01 14.75
C GLY A 202 51.15 24.49 13.64
N LEU A 203 51.09 25.18 12.50
CA LEU A 203 50.42 24.66 11.30
C LEU A 203 51.05 23.32 10.91
N PRO A 204 50.30 22.21 10.90
CA PRO A 204 50.83 20.93 10.48
C PRO A 204 51.29 21.01 9.03
N SER A 205 52.56 20.71 8.75
CA SER A 205 53.17 20.77 7.40
C SER A 205 52.48 19.86 6.38
N GLU A 206 51.71 18.88 6.85
CA GLU A 206 50.92 17.95 6.04
C GLU A 206 49.62 18.56 5.49
N LEU A 207 49.13 19.69 6.03
CA LEU A 207 47.88 20.31 5.59
C LEU A 207 47.96 20.81 4.14
N ALA A 208 49.10 21.37 3.74
CA ALA A 208 49.33 21.80 2.37
C ALA A 208 49.32 20.63 1.38
N LYS A 209 49.90 19.49 1.77
CA LYS A 209 49.88 18.26 0.97
C LYS A 209 48.47 17.69 0.86
N HIS A 210 47.74 17.59 1.97
CA HIS A 210 46.35 17.13 1.98
C HIS A 210 45.42 18.06 1.21
N ASN A 211 45.62 19.38 1.25
CA ASN A 211 44.82 20.32 0.46
C ASN A 211 45.06 20.11 -1.04
N LEU A 212 46.32 19.96 -1.47
CA LEU A 212 46.64 19.63 -2.86
C LEU A 212 46.05 18.28 -3.29
N ASP A 213 46.08 17.27 -2.43
CA ASP A 213 45.48 15.96 -2.74
C ASP A 213 43.95 16.02 -2.80
N LEU A 214 43.30 16.79 -1.93
CA LEU A 214 41.86 17.05 -2.01
C LEU A 214 41.51 17.82 -3.29
N GLN A 215 42.27 18.85 -3.65
CA GLN A 215 42.08 19.57 -4.91
C GLN A 215 42.24 18.66 -6.13
N ARG A 216 43.23 17.75 -6.12
CA ARG A 216 43.40 16.74 -7.17
C ARG A 216 42.21 15.79 -7.23
N LYS A 217 41.74 15.29 -6.09
CA LYS A 217 40.56 14.41 -5.99
C LYS A 217 39.29 15.13 -6.46
N THR A 218 39.07 16.37 -6.06
CA THR A 218 37.92 17.17 -6.50
C THR A 218 37.98 17.43 -8.00
N LYS A 219 39.15 17.77 -8.57
CA LYS A 219 39.30 17.92 -10.02
C LYS A 219 39.03 16.61 -10.76
N ALA A 220 39.51 15.47 -10.23
CA ALA A 220 39.22 14.17 -10.80
C ALA A 220 37.71 13.83 -10.73
N LEU A 221 37.04 14.11 -9.61
CA LEU A 221 35.59 13.90 -9.47
C LEU A 221 34.78 14.82 -10.39
N ILE A 222 35.18 16.08 -10.56
CA ILE A 222 34.53 17.00 -11.50
C ILE A 222 34.66 16.48 -12.94
N ALA A 223 35.86 15.99 -13.32
CA ALA A 223 36.07 15.37 -14.63
C ALA A 223 35.24 14.08 -14.79
N HIS A 224 35.13 13.26 -13.74
CA HIS A 224 34.27 12.08 -13.75
C HIS A 224 32.78 12.42 -13.83
N LEU A 225 32.34 13.52 -13.21
CA LEU A 225 30.95 13.99 -13.31
C LEU A 225 30.64 14.52 -14.71
N SER A 226 31.55 15.28 -15.32
CA SER A 226 31.38 15.71 -16.72
C SER A 226 31.38 14.53 -17.67
N ASP A 227 32.27 13.55 -17.49
CA ASP A 227 32.29 12.32 -18.29
C ASP A 227 31.02 11.49 -18.10
N ALA A 228 30.51 11.39 -16.87
CA ALA A 228 29.25 10.70 -16.58
C ALA A 228 28.05 11.44 -17.18
N GLN A 229 28.06 12.77 -17.16
CA GLN A 229 27.03 13.60 -17.77
C GLN A 229 27.07 13.50 -19.30
N GLU A 230 28.24 13.52 -19.92
CA GLU A 230 28.41 13.31 -21.37
C GLU A 230 28.00 11.90 -21.78
N ARG A 231 28.35 10.88 -20.99
CA ARG A 231 27.87 9.50 -21.21
C ARG A 231 26.36 9.40 -21.02
N MET A 232 25.76 10.10 -20.06
CA MET A 232 24.31 10.12 -19.89
C MET A 232 23.62 10.80 -21.08
N VAL A 233 24.18 11.88 -21.61
CA VAL A 233 23.69 12.54 -22.83
C VAL A 233 23.86 11.65 -24.07
N THR A 234 24.95 10.88 -24.14
CA THR A 234 25.26 10.02 -25.30
C THR A 234 24.56 8.65 -25.24
N CYS A 235 24.31 8.12 -24.04
CA CYS A 235 23.59 6.87 -23.78
C CYS A 235 22.07 7.04 -23.67
N MET A 236 21.53 8.23 -23.93
CA MET A 236 20.10 8.47 -24.09
C MET A 236 19.73 8.55 -25.58
N PRO A 237 19.64 7.41 -26.31
CA PRO A 237 18.93 7.41 -27.59
C PRO A 237 17.43 7.48 -27.29
N CYS A 238 16.78 8.54 -27.77
CA CYS A 238 15.34 8.67 -28.02
C CYS A 238 14.37 8.14 -26.93
N GLY A 239 13.80 9.06 -26.16
CA GLY A 239 12.58 8.79 -25.40
C GLY A 239 12.23 9.96 -24.51
N ARG A 240 11.28 10.78 -24.96
CA ARG A 240 10.60 11.75 -24.11
C ARG A 240 10.07 11.01 -22.87
N GLY A 241 10.58 11.35 -21.70
CA GLY A 241 10.15 10.78 -20.45
C GLY A 241 11.14 11.14 -19.36
N SER A 242 10.84 12.23 -18.65
CA SER A 242 11.35 12.46 -17.30
C SER A 242 11.27 11.15 -16.52
N ASP A 243 12.26 10.87 -15.67
CA ASP A 243 12.10 9.88 -14.61
C ASP A 243 10.70 10.03 -14.01
N PRO A 244 9.90 8.95 -13.87
CA PRO A 244 8.51 9.05 -13.45
C PRO A 244 8.47 9.59 -12.03
N ASN A 245 8.27 10.90 -11.91
CA ASN A 245 7.95 11.54 -10.66
C ASN A 245 6.50 11.15 -10.32
N ILE A 246 6.25 10.76 -9.08
CA ILE A 246 4.92 10.43 -8.57
C ILE A 246 3.92 11.56 -8.86
N GLN A 247 4.40 12.80 -8.90
CA GLN A 247 3.59 13.97 -9.27
C GLN A 247 3.14 13.94 -10.73
N LEU A 248 4.00 13.52 -11.67
CA LEU A 248 3.65 13.40 -13.08
C LEU A 248 2.62 12.29 -13.29
N VAL A 249 2.79 11.17 -12.59
CA VAL A 249 1.83 10.05 -12.64
C VAL A 249 0.46 10.47 -12.09
N ALA A 250 0.43 11.27 -11.01
CA ALA A 250 -0.81 11.78 -10.43
C ALA A 250 -1.53 12.76 -11.38
N GLU A 251 -0.79 13.63 -12.07
CA GLU A 251 -1.34 14.54 -13.08
C GLU A 251 -1.89 13.78 -14.30
N GLU A 252 -1.17 12.75 -14.75
CA GLU A 252 -1.62 11.87 -15.84
C GLU A 252 -2.85 11.05 -15.43
N GLU A 253 -2.94 10.60 -14.18
CA GLU A 253 -4.11 9.90 -13.64
C GLU A 253 -5.34 10.81 -13.60
N GLU A 254 -5.20 12.06 -13.17
CA GLU A 254 -6.30 13.03 -13.17
C GLU A 254 -6.80 13.31 -14.60
N GLN A 255 -5.88 13.49 -15.55
CA GLN A 255 -6.22 13.68 -16.96
C GLN A 255 -6.92 12.45 -17.55
N PHE A 256 -6.44 11.25 -17.21
CA PHE A 256 -7.05 10.00 -17.65
C PHE A 256 -8.46 9.86 -17.09
N MET A 257 -8.67 10.16 -15.81
CA MET A 257 -9.98 10.12 -15.15
C MET A 257 -10.96 11.13 -15.77
N ALA A 258 -10.48 12.33 -16.11
CA ALA A 258 -11.28 13.32 -16.83
C ALA A 258 -11.72 12.80 -18.21
N ILE A 259 -10.80 12.21 -18.98
CA ILE A 259 -11.12 11.60 -20.28
C ILE A 259 -12.09 10.44 -20.12
N LEU A 260 -11.93 9.61 -19.09
CA LEU A 260 -12.83 8.48 -18.83
C LEU A 260 -14.24 8.96 -18.50
N SER A 261 -14.37 10.07 -17.75
CA SER A 261 -15.67 10.69 -17.48
C SER A 261 -16.34 11.21 -18.76
N GLN A 262 -15.58 11.87 -19.65
CA GLN A 262 -16.07 12.33 -20.94
C GLN A 262 -16.47 11.17 -21.85
N LYS A 263 -15.68 10.09 -21.84
CA LYS A 263 -15.97 8.87 -22.60
C LYS A 263 -17.25 8.21 -22.12
N ARG A 264 -17.49 8.15 -20.81
CA ARG A 264 -18.75 7.64 -20.24
C ARG A 264 -19.96 8.49 -20.63
N GLU A 265 -19.81 9.82 -20.62
CA GLU A 265 -20.86 10.74 -21.05
C GLU A 265 -21.18 10.57 -22.54
N LEU A 266 -20.15 10.47 -23.39
CA LEU A 266 -20.32 10.24 -24.82
C LEU A 266 -20.90 8.85 -25.11
N ASP A 267 -20.46 7.81 -24.41
CA ASP A 267 -21.03 6.47 -24.51
C ASP A 267 -22.52 6.48 -24.12
N ALA A 268 -22.89 7.18 -23.04
CA ALA A 268 -24.29 7.35 -22.63
C ALA A 268 -25.10 8.07 -23.71
N GLN A 269 -24.56 9.13 -24.33
CA GLN A 269 -25.20 9.80 -25.46
C GLN A 269 -25.32 8.88 -26.68
N MET A 270 -24.31 8.06 -26.97
CA MET A 270 -24.34 7.08 -28.07
C MET A 270 -25.37 5.98 -27.85
N THR A 271 -25.59 5.52 -26.61
CA THR A 271 -26.61 4.50 -26.31
C THR A 271 -28.03 4.95 -26.66
N ILE A 272 -28.32 6.26 -26.63
CA ILE A 272 -29.62 6.82 -27.03
C ILE A 272 -29.85 6.64 -28.54
N PHE A 273 -28.77 6.58 -29.33
CA PHE A 273 -28.82 6.39 -30.78
C PHE A 273 -28.57 4.94 -31.20
N GLU A 274 -28.47 4.02 -30.25
CA GLU A 274 -28.24 2.61 -30.52
C GLU A 274 -29.43 2.01 -31.27
N GLY A 275 -29.20 1.63 -32.54
CA GLY A 275 -30.23 1.14 -33.46
C GLY A 275 -30.55 2.07 -34.63
N LEU A 276 -30.01 3.30 -34.67
CA LEU A 276 -30.09 4.17 -35.84
C LEU A 276 -28.92 3.88 -36.81
N PRO A 277 -29.15 3.91 -38.13
CA PRO A 277 -28.08 3.83 -39.13
C PRO A 277 -27.03 4.93 -38.94
N SER A 278 -25.76 4.61 -39.20
CA SER A 278 -24.65 5.59 -39.12
C SER A 278 -24.77 6.75 -40.12
N ASP A 279 -25.63 6.63 -41.13
CA ASP A 279 -25.95 7.69 -42.10
C ASP A 279 -27.14 8.52 -41.60
N GLY A 280 -26.94 9.83 -41.39
CA GLY A 280 -27.95 10.73 -40.83
C GLY A 280 -29.25 10.82 -41.63
N ASP A 281 -29.17 10.78 -42.96
CA ASP A 281 -30.36 10.83 -43.83
C ASP A 281 -31.21 9.54 -43.71
N LYS A 282 -30.57 8.37 -43.66
CA LYS A 282 -31.25 7.08 -43.49
C LYS A 282 -31.85 6.93 -42.09
N ALA A 283 -31.17 7.46 -41.07
CA ALA A 283 -31.70 7.55 -39.72
C ALA A 283 -32.96 8.43 -39.65
N GLY A 284 -32.98 9.55 -40.39
CA GLY A 284 -34.16 10.39 -40.57
C GLY A 284 -35.34 9.62 -41.18
N ASP A 285 -35.09 8.89 -42.27
CA ASP A 285 -36.10 8.08 -42.95
C ASP A 285 -36.69 6.99 -42.04
N GLU A 286 -35.87 6.31 -41.24
CA GLU A 286 -36.33 5.28 -40.30
C GLU A 286 -37.16 5.86 -39.14
N VAL A 287 -36.76 7.01 -38.59
CA VAL A 287 -37.54 7.72 -37.55
C VAL A 287 -38.88 8.16 -38.09
N ASP A 288 -38.94 8.69 -39.31
CA ASP A 288 -40.18 9.12 -39.92
C ASP A 288 -41.10 7.95 -40.29
N ALA A 289 -40.53 6.82 -40.72
CA ALA A 289 -41.27 5.58 -40.91
C ALA A 289 -41.88 5.05 -39.59
N LEU A 290 -41.12 5.08 -38.48
CA LEU A 290 -41.63 4.70 -37.16
C LEU A 290 -42.72 5.66 -36.67
N ARG A 291 -42.55 6.97 -36.86
CA ARG A 291 -43.58 7.98 -36.55
C ARG A 291 -44.86 7.76 -37.35
N GLN A 292 -44.74 7.38 -38.63
CA GLN A 292 -45.90 7.07 -39.46
C GLN A 292 -46.65 5.82 -38.96
N LYS A 293 -45.92 4.77 -38.54
CA LYS A 293 -46.52 3.58 -37.89
C LYS A 293 -47.25 3.95 -36.59
N LEU A 294 -46.65 4.81 -35.75
CA LEU A 294 -47.25 5.27 -34.49
C LEU A 294 -48.53 6.09 -34.73
N ARG A 295 -48.53 6.98 -35.73
CA ARG A 295 -49.75 7.70 -36.17
C ARG A 295 -50.82 6.72 -36.67
N GLY A 296 -50.43 5.70 -37.42
CA GLY A 296 -51.34 4.65 -37.88
C GLY A 296 -51.98 3.86 -36.74
N PHE A 297 -51.19 3.45 -35.73
CA PHE A 297 -51.73 2.80 -34.52
C PHE A 297 -52.64 3.73 -33.72
N THR A 298 -52.32 5.02 -33.66
CA THR A 298 -53.15 6.03 -32.98
C THR A 298 -54.49 6.20 -33.71
N SER A 299 -54.48 6.37 -35.04
CA SER A 299 -55.72 6.45 -35.84
C SER A 299 -56.58 5.20 -35.66
N ARG A 300 -55.97 4.01 -35.70
CA ARG A 300 -56.69 2.74 -35.52
C ARG A 300 -57.26 2.60 -34.11
N ARG A 301 -56.52 3.03 -33.09
CA ARG A 301 -57.01 3.07 -31.71
C ARG A 301 -58.20 4.01 -31.60
N ASP A 302 -58.10 5.18 -32.20
CA ASP A 302 -59.14 6.21 -32.13
C ASP A 302 -60.39 5.77 -32.92
N GLU A 303 -60.24 5.13 -34.09
CA GLU A 303 -61.35 4.51 -34.84
C GLU A 303 -62.05 3.40 -34.04
N VAL A 304 -61.28 2.52 -33.40
CA VAL A 304 -61.84 1.46 -32.54
C VAL A 304 -62.54 2.09 -31.33
N PHE A 305 -61.96 3.14 -30.74
CA PHE A 305 -62.55 3.87 -29.62
C PHE A 305 -63.88 4.52 -30.02
N GLU A 306 -63.93 5.27 -31.11
CA GLU A 306 -65.15 5.86 -31.64
C GLU A 306 -66.21 4.78 -31.92
N SER A 307 -65.82 3.65 -32.52
CA SER A 307 -66.74 2.54 -32.77
C SER A 307 -67.31 1.90 -31.49
N LEU A 308 -66.58 1.97 -30.37
CA LEU A 308 -67.03 1.50 -29.06
C LEU A 308 -67.91 2.54 -28.36
N VAL A 309 -67.56 3.83 -28.49
CA VAL A 309 -68.35 4.94 -27.94
C VAL A 309 -69.71 5.05 -28.63
N GLU A 310 -69.78 4.92 -29.95
CA GLU A 310 -71.03 4.92 -30.70
C GLU A 310 -71.96 3.78 -30.28
N LYS A 311 -71.41 2.57 -30.05
CA LYS A 311 -72.16 1.39 -29.58
C LYS A 311 -72.62 1.51 -28.13
N ALA A 312 -71.86 2.21 -27.28
CA ALA A 312 -72.18 2.39 -25.87
C ALA A 312 -73.09 3.61 -25.62
N SER A 313 -73.21 4.53 -26.58
CA SER A 313 -74.08 5.70 -26.46
C SER A 313 -75.56 5.33 -26.65
N PRO A 314 -76.44 5.52 -25.66
CA PRO A 314 -77.86 5.28 -25.83
C PRO A 314 -78.44 6.35 -26.76
N THR A 315 -78.83 5.96 -27.98
CA THR A 315 -79.52 6.86 -28.91
C THR A 315 -80.84 7.31 -28.29
N LYS A 316 -80.91 8.58 -27.87
CA LYS A 316 -82.14 9.22 -27.37
C LYS A 316 -83.11 9.39 -28.55
N ARG A 317 -83.99 8.41 -28.77
CA ARG A 317 -85.15 8.54 -29.69
C ARG A 317 -85.97 9.76 -29.27
N ARG A 318 -85.99 10.82 -30.09
CA ARG A 318 -86.96 11.91 -29.96
C ARG A 318 -88.35 11.40 -30.37
N PRO A 319 -89.42 11.63 -29.58
CA PRO A 319 -90.77 11.25 -29.95
C PRO A 319 -91.30 12.21 -31.02
N GLY A 320 -92.15 11.67 -31.89
CA GLY A 320 -92.54 12.27 -33.17
C GLY A 320 -93.35 13.55 -33.09
N ARG A 321 -93.63 14.09 -34.28
CA ARG A 321 -94.76 15.00 -34.47
C ARG A 321 -95.39 14.76 -35.84
N SER A 322 -96.67 14.49 -35.72
CA SER A 322 -97.74 14.24 -36.66
C SER A 322 -98.17 15.49 -37.46
N VAL A 323 -99.00 15.24 -38.50
CA VAL A 323 -99.97 16.17 -39.15
C VAL A 323 -99.30 17.13 -40.15
N LEU A 324 -99.71 17.29 -41.42
CA LEU A 324 -100.89 16.96 -42.23
C LEU A 324 -100.44 16.80 -43.69
#